data_AF-A0A225VT96-F1
#
_entry.id   AF-A0A225VT96-F1
#
_cell.length_a   1.000
_cell.length_b   1.000
_cell.length_c   1.000
_cell.angle_alpha   90.00
_cell.angle_beta   90.00
_cell.angle_gamma   90.00
#
_symmetry.space_group_name_H-M   'P 1'
#
loop_
_entity.id
_entity.type
_entity.pdbx_description
1 polymer ?
#
loop_
_entity_poly.entity_id
_entity_poly.type
_entity_poly.pdbx_seq_one_letter_code
_entity_poly.pdbx_strand_id
1 'polypeptide(L)' 'MPKFGGFQVTVGKKHDIKGGAAKDLMKLGTGGNRLFFLLPPLYYNDFTKKEPQSIKQFTILVPYPEEI' A
#
# COMPACT_ATOMS: atom_id res chain seq x y z
N MET A 1 2.18 8.69 -20.10
CA MET A 1 1.14 7.83 -19.50
C MET A 1 1.42 7.68 -18.02
N PRO A 2 0.48 8.03 -17.12
CA PRO A 2 0.76 7.91 -15.71
C PRO A 2 0.66 6.42 -15.33
N LYS A 3 1.80 5.89 -14.88
CA LYS A 3 2.02 4.50 -14.49
C LYS A 3 1.62 4.36 -13.03
N PHE A 4 0.32 4.20 -12.79
CA PHE A 4 -0.23 4.15 -11.44
C PHE A 4 0.02 2.79 -10.79
N GLY A 5 0.38 2.81 -9.51
CA GLY A 5 0.52 1.61 -8.69
C GLY A 5 -0.83 1.06 -8.22
N GLY A 6 -0.79 0.06 -7.34
CA GLY A 6 -1.98 -0.48 -6.66
C GLY A 6 -2.27 0.24 -5.35
N PHE A 7 -3.54 0.26 -4.94
CA PHE A 7 -3.96 0.68 -3.61
C PHE A 7 -4.44 -0.52 -2.80
N GLN A 8 -4.02 -0.58 -1.54
CA GLN A 8 -4.50 -1.55 -0.57
C GLN A 8 -5.01 -0.82 0.67
N VAL A 9 -6.30 -0.93 0.93
CA VAL A 9 -6.90 -0.42 2.17
C VAL A 9 -6.64 -1.43 3.27
N THR A 10 -5.98 -1.00 4.34
CA THR A 10 -5.73 -1.85 5.50
C THR A 10 -6.52 -1.32 6.69
N VAL A 11 -7.58 -2.03 7.05
CA VAL A 11 -8.49 -1.64 8.16
C VAL A 11 -8.03 -2.26 9.50
N GLY A 12 -7.11 -3.21 9.49
CA GLY A 12 -6.62 -3.91 10.70
C GLY A 12 -5.11 -3.84 10.91
N LYS A 13 -4.62 -4.37 12.05
CA LYS A 13 -3.19 -4.40 12.42
C LYS A 13 -2.27 -5.14 11.44
N LYS A 14 -2.83 -6.04 10.62
CA LYS A 14 -2.06 -6.92 9.75
C LYS A 14 -2.31 -6.54 8.29
N HIS A 15 -1.42 -5.74 7.73
CA HIS A 15 -1.23 -5.69 6.27
C HIS A 15 -0.23 -6.78 5.86
N ASP A 16 -0.49 -7.37 4.70
CA ASP A 16 0.43 -8.29 4.05
C ASP A 16 0.37 -8.14 2.54
N ILE A 17 1.42 -8.60 1.85
CA ILE A 17 1.53 -8.59 0.40
C ILE A 17 1.40 -10.03 -0.08
N LYS A 18 0.28 -10.34 -0.75
CA LYS A 18 0.04 -11.69 -1.26
C LYS A 18 1.06 -12.09 -2.33
N GLY A 19 1.45 -13.37 -2.32
CA GLY A 19 2.32 -14.00 -3.31
C GLY A 19 1.69 -13.96 -4.70
N GLY A 20 1.89 -12.86 -5.42
CA GLY A 20 1.24 -12.56 -6.70
C GLY A 20 1.23 -11.07 -7.01
N ALA A 21 1.20 -10.22 -5.97
CA ALA A 21 1.15 -8.78 -6.09
C ALA A 21 2.28 -8.21 -6.97
N ALA A 22 3.50 -8.73 -6.86
CA ALA A 22 4.62 -8.27 -7.69
C ALA A 22 4.36 -8.52 -9.19
N LYS A 23 3.83 -9.70 -9.54
CA LYS A 23 3.51 -10.06 -10.92
C LYS A 23 2.36 -9.21 -11.46
N ASP A 24 1.36 -8.93 -10.63
CA ASP A 24 0.22 -8.11 -11.04
C ASP A 24 0.59 -6.64 -11.21
N LEU A 25 1.39 -6.09 -10.28
CA LEU A 25 1.91 -4.73 -10.40
C LEU A 25 2.86 -4.56 -11.60
N MET A 26 3.59 -5.59 -12.00
CA MET A 26 4.39 -5.57 -13.24
C MET A 26 3.55 -5.41 -14.50
N LYS A 27 2.30 -5.93 -14.54
CA LYS A 27 1.39 -5.77 -15.68
C LYS A 27 0.99 -4.32 -15.92
N LEU A 28 1.13 -3.45 -14.91
CA LEU A 28 0.90 -2.01 -15.00
C LEU A 28 2.04 -1.26 -15.72
N GLY A 29 3.09 -1.98 -16.14
CA GLY A 29 4.21 -1.46 -16.92
C GLY A 29 5.29 -0.81 -16.06
N THR A 30 6.30 -0.24 -16.74
CA THR A 30 7.49 0.34 -16.09
C THR A 30 7.10 1.42 -15.07
N GLY A 31 7.35 1.18 -13.79
CA GLY A 31 7.04 2.11 -12.70
C GLY A 31 5.71 1.85 -11.99
N GLY A 32 4.96 0.82 -12.39
CA GLY A 32 3.76 0.32 -11.73
C GLY A 32 4.02 -0.57 -10.50
N ASN A 33 5.29 -0.87 -10.18
CA ASN A 33 5.70 -1.65 -9.00
C ASN A 33 5.58 -0.87 -7.67
N ARG A 34 4.53 -0.06 -7.51
CA ARG A 34 4.25 0.74 -6.33
C ARG A 34 2.96 0.25 -5.67
N LEU A 35 2.97 0.13 -4.36
CA LEU A 35 1.81 -0.24 -3.56
C LEU A 35 1.61 0.83 -2.48
N PHE A 36 0.40 1.39 -2.43
CA PHE A 36 0.00 2.40 -1.47
C PHE A 36 -0.92 1.78 -0.42
N PHE A 37 -0.53 1.85 0.84
CA PHE A 37 -1.32 1.39 1.97
C PHE A 37 -2.07 2.56 2.59
N LEU A 38 -3.39 2.49 2.60
CA LEU A 38 -4.24 3.45 3.30
C LEU A 38 -4.40 2.98 4.76
N LEU A 39 -3.93 3.79 5.71
CA LEU A 39 -3.86 3.42 7.13
C LEU A 39 -4.53 4.49 8.01
N PRO A 40 -5.33 4.08 9.02
CA PRO A 40 -5.80 5.00 10.05
C PRO A 40 -4.63 5.47 10.95
N PRO A 41 -4.81 6.57 11.73
CA PRO A 41 -3.77 7.12 12.59
C PRO A 41 -3.15 6.09 13.53
N LEU A 42 -3.96 5.15 14.05
CA LEU A 42 -3.52 4.09 14.96
C LEU A 42 -2.43 3.18 14.38
N TYR A 43 -2.35 3.01 13.06
CA TYR A 43 -1.40 2.07 12.43
C TYR A 43 -0.37 2.75 11.53
N TYR A 44 -0.51 4.05 11.26
CA TYR A 44 0.34 4.75 10.30
C TYR A 44 1.80 4.84 10.77
N ASN A 45 2.03 5.17 12.04
CA ASN A 45 3.38 5.34 12.60
C ASN A 45 4.13 4.00 12.79
N ASP A 46 3.38 2.90 12.96
CA ASP A 46 3.94 1.55 13.15
C ASP A 46 4.15 0.80 11.82
N PHE A 47 3.92 1.46 10.68
CA PHE A 47 4.05 0.80 9.39
C PHE A 47 5.48 0.34 9.12
N THR A 48 5.59 -0.93 8.73
CA THR A 48 6.83 -1.54 8.27
C THR A 48 6.65 -2.08 6.87
N LYS A 49 7.68 -1.92 6.03
CA LYS A 49 7.73 -2.52 4.70
C LYS A 49 7.77 -4.04 4.83
N LYS A 50 6.97 -4.74 4.04
CA LYS A 50 6.89 -6.20 4.02
C LYS A 50 7.65 -6.76 2.82
N GLU A 51 8.03 -8.04 2.89
CA GLU A 51 8.49 -8.73 1.69
C GLU A 51 7.34 -8.86 0.66
N PRO A 52 7.63 -8.84 -0.65
CA PRO A 52 8.95 -8.70 -1.27
C PRO A 52 9.43 -7.25 -1.39
N GLN A 53 10.73 -6.99 -1.17
CA GLN A 53 11.35 -5.66 -1.37
C GLN A 53 11.31 -5.13 -2.82
N SER A 54 10.97 -5.97 -3.80
CA SER A 54 10.86 -5.58 -5.22
C SER A 54 9.68 -4.63 -5.49
N ILE A 55 8.71 -4.57 -4.58
CA ILE A 55 7.58 -3.63 -4.61
C ILE A 55 7.93 -2.41 -3.77
N LYS A 56 7.84 -1.21 -4.37
CA LYS A 56 7.95 0.05 -3.65
C LYS A 56 6.69 0.28 -2.84
N GLN A 57 6.82 0.36 -1.52
CA GLN A 57 5.69 0.49 -0.61
C GLN A 57 5.64 1.91 -0.02
N PHE A 58 4.45 2.48 -0.02
CA PHE A 58 4.14 3.80 0.51
C PHE A 58 2.94 3.71 1.44
N THR A 59 2.88 4.57 2.44
CA THR A 59 1.70 4.73 3.29
C THR A 59 1.06 6.08 3.05
N ILE A 60 -0.26 6.11 3.22
CA ILE A 60 -1.05 7.33 3.22
C ILE A 60 -1.88 7.30 4.50
N LEU A 61 -1.75 8.35 5.30
CA LEU A 61 -2.54 8.55 6.50
C LEU A 61 -3.96 8.92 6.09
N VAL A 62 -4.93 8.11 6.50
CA VAL A 62 -6.36 8.44 6.40
C VAL A 62 -6.81 8.87 7.79
N PRO A 63 -7.10 10.17 8.02
CA PRO A 63 -7.55 10.62 9.33
C PRO A 63 -8.88 9.96 9.71
N TYR A 64 -9.14 9.83 11.01
CA TYR A 64 -10.50 9.50 11.45
C TYR A 64 -11.45 10.62 11.03
N PRO A 65 -12.70 10.29 10.67
CA PRO A 65 -13.69 11.33 10.44
C PRO A 65 -13.80 12.19 11.70
N GLU A 66 -13.77 13.50 11.52
CA GLU A 66 -14.26 14.40 12.56
C GLU A 66 -15.77 14.16 12.61
N GLU A 67 -16.30 13.67 13.74
CA GLU A 67 -17.74 13.62 13.95
C GLU A 67 -18.24 15.08 13.97
N ILE A 68 -19.03 15.46 12.97
CA ILE A 68 -19.72 16.76 12.89
C ILE A 68 -21.12 16.61 13.48
#